data_AF-A0A520LWB1-F1
#
_entry.id   AF-A0A520LWB1-F1
#
_cell.length_a   1.000
_cell.length_b   1.000
_cell.length_c   1.000
_cell.angle_alpha   90.00
_cell.angle_beta   90.00
_cell.angle_gamma   90.00
#
_symmetry.space_group_name_H-M   'P 1'
#
loop_
_entity.id
_entity.type
_entity.pdbx_description
1 polymer ?
#
loop_
_entity_poly.entity_id
_entity_poly.type
_entity_poly.pdbx_seq_one_letter_code
_entity_poly.pdbx_strand_id
1 'polypeptide(L)'
;MPLTSFPPPLDQNTTTPAQIWRRVAGALLLGWLTGCAQTPTETTSGAHIRFYSINSVSQLSELSLVPGREEPGCQDMPLDLKVHRVAQVGFAVCKIFAKNECPDDAALVMRWSGKQSRSDPNKNQPTIRITPGSLWLFEAGREVEVASWHCDLEG
;
A
#
# COMPACT_ATOMS: atom_id res chain seq x y z
N MET A 1 -5.93 19.72 74.81
CA MET A 1 -5.66 21.12 74.45
C MET A 1 -6.65 21.52 73.35
N PRO A 2 -7.55 22.48 73.59
CA PRO A 2 -8.43 23.08 72.58
C PRO A 2 -8.09 24.56 72.30
N LEU A 3 -8.92 25.23 71.47
CA LEU A 3 -8.86 26.65 71.03
C LEU A 3 -7.77 26.92 69.97
N THR A 4 -7.97 27.73 68.92
CA THR A 4 -8.97 28.76 68.55
C THR A 4 -9.45 28.52 67.08
N SER A 5 -10.66 28.77 66.56
CA SER A 5 -11.64 29.89 66.59
C SER A 5 -11.15 31.21 65.97
N PHE A 6 -11.72 31.65 64.82
CA PHE A 6 -12.25 33.01 64.55
C PHE A 6 -13.14 33.00 63.26
N PRO A 7 -14.10 33.94 63.07
CA PRO A 7 -15.25 33.82 62.14
C PRO A 7 -15.22 34.80 60.92
N PRO A 8 -16.23 34.74 60.00
CA PRO A 8 -16.50 35.74 58.92
C PRO A 8 -17.21 37.01 59.49
N PRO A 9 -17.84 37.98 58.74
CA PRO A 9 -18.27 38.09 57.32
C PRO A 9 -17.83 39.45 56.66
N LEU A 10 -18.46 40.12 55.66
CA LEU A 10 -19.77 40.06 54.97
C LEU A 10 -19.73 40.73 53.56
N ASP A 11 -20.85 40.68 52.82
CA ASP A 11 -21.12 41.29 51.50
C ASP A 11 -20.99 42.82 51.42
N GLN A 12 -20.80 43.37 50.21
CA GLN A 12 -21.70 44.35 49.54
C GLN A 12 -21.68 44.08 48.01
N ASN A 13 -22.80 43.84 47.32
CA ASN A 13 -23.77 44.82 46.77
C ASN A 13 -23.11 45.81 45.76
N THR A 14 -23.66 46.17 44.58
CA THR A 14 -25.08 46.32 44.18
C THR A 14 -25.22 46.52 42.65
N THR A 15 -26.46 46.42 42.13
CA THR A 15 -27.02 47.19 40.97
C THR A 15 -26.68 46.77 39.53
N THR A 16 -27.68 46.14 38.89
CA THR A 16 -27.93 46.26 37.44
C THR A 16 -28.61 47.60 37.12
N PRO A 17 -28.25 48.25 36.01
CA PRO A 17 -29.27 48.91 35.20
C PRO A 17 -29.14 48.56 33.71
N ALA A 18 -30.29 48.42 33.04
CA ALA A 18 -30.34 48.21 31.60
C ALA A 18 -30.09 49.53 30.85
N GLN A 19 -29.42 49.49 29.70
CA GLN A 19 -29.92 50.09 28.45
C GLN A 19 -29.02 49.79 27.24
N ILE A 20 -29.61 49.05 26.29
CA ILE A 20 -29.64 49.34 24.84
C ILE A 20 -28.54 50.26 24.30
N TRP A 21 -27.72 49.75 23.37
CA TRP A 21 -27.50 50.46 22.10
C TRP A 21 -27.26 49.49 20.94
N ARG A 22 -28.17 49.55 19.95
CA ARG A 22 -27.98 48.92 18.63
C ARG A 22 -26.86 49.66 17.88
N ARG A 23 -25.92 48.93 17.28
CA ARG A 23 -25.39 49.28 15.94
C ARG A 23 -25.17 48.02 15.12
N VAL A 24 -25.93 47.92 14.03
CA VAL A 24 -25.71 46.96 12.95
C VAL A 24 -24.84 47.64 11.90
N ALA A 25 -23.63 47.14 11.70
CA ALA A 25 -22.80 47.29 10.51
C ALA A 25 -21.66 46.25 10.66
N GLY A 26 -21.33 45.42 9.68
CA GLY A 26 -21.77 45.40 8.30
C GLY A 26 -20.57 45.08 7.41
N ALA A 27 -20.27 43.79 7.23
CA ALA A 27 -19.28 43.31 6.26
C ALA A 27 -19.60 41.85 5.89
N LEU A 28 -20.34 41.68 4.80
CA LEU A 28 -20.47 40.39 4.12
C LEU A 28 -19.13 40.04 3.48
N LEU A 29 -18.30 39.25 4.16
CA LEU A 29 -17.22 38.52 3.52
C LEU A 29 -17.71 37.11 3.19
N LEU A 30 -18.50 37.01 2.12
CA LEU A 30 -18.76 35.75 1.43
C LEU A 30 -17.46 35.30 0.76
N GLY A 31 -16.56 34.71 1.55
CA GLY A 31 -15.39 34.03 1.03
C GLY A 31 -15.84 32.85 0.18
N TRP A 32 -15.79 33.00 -1.14
CA TRP A 32 -15.84 31.88 -2.07
C TRP A 32 -14.53 31.08 -1.95
N LEU A 33 -14.42 30.35 -0.85
CA LEU A 33 -13.59 29.15 -0.79
C LEU A 33 -14.30 28.07 -1.60
N THR A 34 -14.28 28.21 -2.93
CA THR A 34 -14.43 27.06 -3.83
C THR A 34 -13.16 26.22 -3.70
N GLY A 35 -13.00 25.60 -2.53
CA GLY A 35 -12.04 24.53 -2.35
C GLY A 35 -12.44 23.44 -3.34
N CYS A 36 -11.55 23.15 -4.29
CA CYS A 36 -11.63 21.94 -5.07
C CYS A 36 -11.47 20.78 -4.08
N ALA A 37 -12.59 20.31 -3.53
CA ALA A 37 -12.67 19.04 -2.82
C ALA A 37 -12.48 17.94 -3.87
N GLN A 38 -11.24 17.78 -4.32
CA GLN A 38 -10.78 16.62 -5.05
C GLN A 38 -10.95 15.45 -4.09
N THR A 39 -12.05 14.71 -4.25
CA THR A 39 -12.25 13.44 -3.58
C THR A 39 -11.03 12.57 -3.89
N PRO A 40 -10.30 12.05 -2.90
CA PRO A 40 -9.19 11.15 -3.16
C PRO A 40 -9.72 9.90 -3.86
N THR A 41 -9.68 9.89 -5.18
CA THR A 41 -10.10 8.74 -6.02
C THR A 41 -8.88 7.90 -6.32
N GLU A 42 -8.10 7.64 -5.28
CA GLU A 42 -7.10 6.59 -5.28
C GLU A 42 -7.45 5.65 -4.13
N THR A 43 -8.21 4.62 -4.48
CA THR A 43 -7.99 3.32 -3.85
C THR A 43 -6.59 2.91 -4.29
N THR A 44 -5.55 3.33 -3.55
CA THR A 44 -4.23 2.71 -3.65
C THR A 44 -4.46 1.23 -3.37
N SER A 45 -4.48 0.44 -4.44
CA SER A 45 -4.65 -0.99 -4.32
C SER A 45 -3.52 -1.48 -3.43
N GLY A 46 -3.81 -2.27 -2.40
CA GLY A 46 -2.76 -2.96 -1.63
C GLY A 46 -1.98 -3.99 -2.47
N ALA A 47 -2.22 -4.00 -3.78
CA ALA A 47 -1.55 -4.81 -4.77
C ALA A 47 -0.09 -4.41 -4.92
N HIS A 48 0.78 -5.40 -4.85
CA HIS A 48 2.20 -5.21 -5.06
C HIS A 48 2.88 -6.54 -5.38
N ILE A 49 3.89 -6.49 -6.25
CA ILE A 49 4.81 -7.59 -6.51
C ILE A 49 6.12 -7.36 -5.77
N ARG A 50 6.78 -8.43 -5.33
CA ARG A 50 8.09 -8.41 -4.66
C ARG A 50 9.00 -9.45 -5.27
N PHE A 51 10.23 -9.04 -5.52
CA PHE A 51 11.29 -9.90 -6.03
C PHE A 51 12.31 -10.15 -4.91
N TYR A 52 12.82 -11.38 -4.81
CA TYR A 52 13.81 -11.76 -3.81
C TYR A 52 15.04 -12.38 -4.48
N SER A 53 16.23 -11.96 -4.06
CA SER A 53 17.48 -12.67 -4.33
C SER A 53 17.80 -13.65 -3.20
N ILE A 54 18.79 -14.53 -3.41
CA ILE A 54 19.25 -15.48 -2.38
C ILE A 54 20.77 -15.54 -2.34
N ASN A 55 21.37 -15.55 -1.15
CA ASN A 55 22.83 -15.69 -1.02
C ASN A 55 23.28 -17.17 -0.93
N SER A 56 24.59 -17.39 -0.89
CA SER A 56 25.19 -18.74 -0.80
C SER A 56 24.74 -19.55 0.42
N VAL A 57 24.43 -18.90 1.54
CA VAL A 57 23.92 -19.51 2.78
C VAL A 57 22.38 -19.57 2.86
N SER A 58 21.71 -19.38 1.72
CA SER A 58 20.25 -19.49 1.56
C SER A 58 19.41 -18.45 2.31
N GLN A 59 20.01 -17.31 2.65
CA GLN A 59 19.27 -16.15 3.17
C GLN A 59 18.62 -15.38 2.02
N LEU A 60 17.36 -14.99 2.19
CA LEU A 60 16.59 -14.19 1.24
C LEU A 60 16.73 -12.69 1.53
N SER A 61 16.82 -11.89 0.46
CA SER A 61 16.77 -10.42 0.52
C SER A 61 15.75 -9.89 -0.48
N GLU A 62 14.89 -8.95 -0.07
CA GLU A 62 13.96 -8.29 -0.99
C GLU A 62 14.69 -7.26 -1.86
N LEU A 63 14.40 -7.27 -3.17
CA LEU A 63 14.86 -6.25 -4.11
C LEU A 63 13.91 -5.05 -4.04
N SER A 64 14.19 -4.14 -3.10
CA SER A 64 13.29 -3.03 -2.73
C SER A 64 13.31 -1.83 -3.70
N LEU A 65 14.37 -1.68 -4.50
CA LEU A 65 14.56 -0.55 -5.43
C LEU A 65 14.05 -0.83 -6.85
N VAL A 66 13.05 -1.71 -6.98
CA VAL A 66 12.35 -1.96 -8.24
C VAL A 66 11.13 -1.00 -8.31
N PRO A 67 11.05 -0.10 -9.31
CA PRO A 67 9.91 0.80 -9.52
C PRO A 67 8.71 0.02 -10.07
N GLY A 68 7.53 0.66 -10.17
CA GLY A 68 6.34 0.07 -10.82
C GLY A 68 5.76 -1.18 -10.11
N ARG A 69 6.26 -1.57 -8.94
CA ARG A 69 5.85 -2.79 -8.23
C ARG A 69 4.38 -2.80 -7.77
N GLU A 70 3.77 -1.64 -7.67
CA GLU A 70 2.38 -1.43 -7.23
C GLU A 70 1.44 -1.14 -8.41
N GLU A 71 2.01 -0.96 -9.62
CA GLU A 71 1.27 -0.61 -10.83
C GLU A 71 0.80 -1.87 -11.60
N PRO A 72 -0.41 -1.86 -12.17
CA PRO A 72 -0.84 -2.88 -13.13
C PRO A 72 -0.20 -2.66 -14.52
N GLY A 73 -0.42 -3.61 -15.41
CA GLY A 73 0.15 -3.63 -16.76
C GLY A 73 1.60 -4.10 -16.78
N CYS A 74 2.28 -3.86 -17.90
CA CYS A 74 3.67 -4.25 -18.13
C CYS A 74 4.65 -3.21 -17.54
N GLN A 75 5.71 -3.71 -16.90
CA GLN A 75 6.77 -2.93 -16.28
C GLN A 75 8.12 -3.61 -16.55
N ASP A 76 9.12 -2.83 -16.97
CA ASP A 76 10.48 -3.33 -17.19
C ASP A 76 11.33 -3.26 -15.92
N MET A 77 12.24 -4.21 -15.77
CA MET A 77 13.24 -4.22 -14.70
C MET A 77 14.31 -3.16 -15.03
N PRO A 78 14.64 -2.24 -14.10
CA PRO A 78 15.56 -1.13 -14.39
C PRO A 78 17.04 -1.55 -14.51
N LEU A 79 17.36 -2.80 -14.16
CA LEU A 79 18.70 -3.39 -14.10
C LEU A 79 18.60 -4.90 -14.33
N ASP A 80 19.68 -5.52 -14.81
CA ASP A 80 19.79 -6.98 -14.97
C ASP A 80 19.86 -7.69 -13.60
N LEU A 81 18.71 -7.86 -12.94
CA LEU A 81 18.61 -8.44 -11.60
C LEU A 81 18.30 -9.95 -11.67
N LYS A 82 19.08 -10.72 -10.91
CA LYS A 82 18.82 -12.14 -10.68
C LYS A 82 17.83 -12.30 -9.54
N VAL A 83 16.73 -13.00 -9.84
CA VAL A 83 15.63 -13.24 -8.90
C VAL A 83 15.56 -14.73 -8.60
N HIS A 84 15.52 -15.07 -7.31
CA HIS A 84 15.29 -16.42 -6.81
C HIS A 84 13.80 -16.76 -6.72
N ARG A 85 13.02 -15.79 -6.23
CA ARG A 85 11.64 -16.00 -5.77
C ARG A 85 10.80 -14.74 -5.95
N VAL A 86 9.52 -14.93 -6.22
CA VAL A 86 8.53 -13.87 -6.36
C VAL A 86 7.42 -14.02 -5.32
N ALA A 87 6.93 -12.90 -4.82
CA ALA A 87 5.66 -12.79 -4.11
C ALA A 87 4.77 -11.78 -4.82
N GLN A 88 3.47 -12.03 -4.91
CA GLN A 88 2.49 -10.99 -5.25
C GLN A 88 1.32 -11.01 -4.27
N VAL A 89 0.80 -9.82 -4.01
CA VAL A 89 -0.43 -9.58 -3.24
C VAL A 89 -1.32 -8.66 -4.08
N GLY A 90 -2.64 -8.77 -3.90
CA GLY A 90 -3.65 -7.83 -4.42
C GLY A 90 -3.90 -7.82 -5.93
N PHE A 91 -2.96 -8.28 -6.75
CA PHE A 91 -3.20 -8.54 -8.19
C PHE A 91 -3.93 -9.88 -8.38
N ALA A 92 -4.85 -9.96 -9.33
CA ALA A 92 -5.50 -11.22 -9.67
C ALA A 92 -4.49 -12.24 -10.23
N VAL A 93 -3.61 -11.78 -11.12
CA VAL A 93 -2.54 -12.55 -11.73
C VAL A 93 -1.36 -11.65 -12.07
N CYS A 94 -0.15 -12.20 -12.01
CA CYS A 94 1.02 -11.63 -12.69
C CYS A 94 1.68 -12.65 -13.62
N LYS A 95 2.51 -12.18 -14.55
CA LYS A 95 3.46 -12.95 -15.37
C LYS A 95 4.86 -12.33 -15.21
N ILE A 96 5.93 -13.13 -15.20
CA ILE A 96 7.32 -12.64 -15.29
C ILE A 96 7.90 -13.03 -16.65
N PHE A 97 8.80 -12.23 -17.21
CA PHE A 97 9.39 -12.46 -18.52
C PHE A 97 10.92 -12.35 -18.53
N ALA A 98 11.53 -13.10 -19.43
CA ALA A 98 12.97 -13.09 -19.71
C ALA A 98 13.42 -11.99 -20.71
N LYS A 99 12.48 -11.18 -21.21
CA LYS A 99 12.72 -10.02 -22.07
C LYS A 99 11.91 -8.82 -21.55
N ASN A 100 12.34 -7.60 -21.90
CA ASN A 100 11.59 -6.37 -21.69
C ASN A 100 10.29 -6.37 -22.53
N GLU A 101 9.37 -5.46 -22.24
CA GLU A 101 8.10 -5.24 -22.96
C GLU A 101 7.08 -6.40 -22.87
N CYS A 102 7.25 -7.31 -21.90
CA CYS A 102 6.33 -8.41 -21.58
C CYS A 102 5.87 -9.31 -22.75
N PRO A 103 6.73 -9.73 -23.69
CA PRO A 103 6.30 -10.52 -24.85
C PRO A 103 5.91 -11.94 -24.42
N ASP A 104 4.74 -12.40 -24.86
CA ASP A 104 4.16 -13.70 -24.45
C ASP A 104 5.08 -14.90 -24.74
N ASP A 105 6.00 -14.80 -25.71
CA ASP A 105 6.98 -15.85 -26.05
C ASP A 105 8.11 -16.01 -25.01
N ALA A 106 8.31 -15.01 -24.15
CA ALA A 106 9.39 -14.96 -23.15
C ALA A 106 8.89 -15.14 -21.70
N ALA A 107 7.63 -15.55 -21.52
CA ALA A 107 7.04 -15.75 -20.19
C ALA A 107 7.76 -16.89 -19.44
N LEU A 108 8.27 -16.57 -18.25
CA LEU A 108 9.01 -17.51 -17.40
C LEU A 108 8.05 -18.43 -16.64
N VAL A 109 8.29 -19.74 -16.74
CA VAL A 109 7.51 -20.74 -16.01
C VAL A 109 7.94 -20.75 -14.54
N MET A 110 6.93 -20.66 -13.67
CA MET A 110 7.07 -20.66 -12.22
C MET A 110 6.22 -21.76 -11.59
N ARG A 111 6.56 -22.12 -10.35
CA ARG A 111 5.83 -23.13 -9.56
C ARG A 111 5.66 -22.67 -8.12
N TRP A 112 4.48 -22.90 -7.55
CA TRP A 112 4.23 -22.70 -6.13
C TRP A 112 4.97 -23.76 -5.29
N SER A 113 5.86 -23.30 -4.40
CA SER A 113 6.63 -24.15 -3.49
C SER A 113 5.99 -24.36 -2.12
N GLY A 114 4.86 -23.70 -1.86
CA GLY A 114 4.09 -23.91 -0.63
C GLY A 114 3.31 -25.23 -0.63
N LYS A 115 2.68 -25.54 0.51
CA LYS A 115 1.78 -26.70 0.63
C LYS A 115 0.70 -26.67 -0.45
N GLN A 116 0.32 -27.86 -0.91
CA GLN A 116 -0.78 -28.06 -1.87
C GLN A 116 -2.03 -27.28 -1.45
N SER A 117 -2.55 -26.45 -2.35
CA SER A 117 -3.79 -25.72 -2.09
C SER A 117 -4.98 -26.69 -2.04
N ARG A 118 -5.89 -26.46 -1.09
CA ARG A 118 -7.13 -27.23 -0.93
C ARG A 118 -8.25 -26.76 -1.86
N SER A 119 -8.21 -25.49 -2.28
CA SER A 119 -9.19 -24.88 -3.19
C SER A 119 -8.74 -24.88 -4.65
N ASP A 120 -7.45 -25.07 -4.89
CA ASP A 120 -6.85 -25.09 -6.23
C ASP A 120 -5.90 -26.30 -6.34
N PRO A 121 -6.34 -27.43 -6.92
CA PRO A 121 -5.50 -28.60 -7.09
C PRO A 121 -4.32 -28.35 -8.04
N ASN A 122 -4.37 -27.29 -8.87
CA ASN A 122 -3.37 -26.97 -9.87
C ASN A 122 -2.35 -25.94 -9.41
N LYS A 123 -2.49 -25.31 -8.22
CA LYS A 123 -1.59 -24.24 -7.75
C LYS A 123 -0.10 -24.62 -7.77
N ASN A 124 0.21 -25.89 -7.53
CA ASN A 124 1.57 -26.44 -7.49
C ASN A 124 2.07 -26.98 -8.85
N GLN A 125 1.28 -26.88 -9.92
CA GLN A 125 1.73 -27.18 -11.28
C GLN A 125 2.60 -26.04 -11.83
N PRO A 126 3.51 -26.32 -12.78
CA PRO A 126 4.19 -25.28 -13.53
C PRO A 126 3.21 -24.38 -14.28
N THR A 127 3.41 -23.06 -14.22
CA THR A 127 2.51 -22.07 -14.82
C THR A 127 3.25 -20.74 -15.09
N ILE A 128 2.76 -19.98 -16.07
CA ILE A 128 3.16 -18.57 -16.28
C ILE A 128 2.22 -17.58 -15.56
N ARG A 129 1.10 -18.05 -15.01
CA ARG A 129 0.08 -17.24 -14.29
C ARG A 129 0.28 -17.34 -12.77
N ILE A 130 0.72 -16.24 -12.18
CA ILE A 130 1.18 -16.15 -10.78
C ILE A 130 0.05 -15.56 -9.92
N THR A 131 -0.68 -16.42 -9.20
CA THR A 131 -1.78 -15.99 -8.31
C THR A 131 -1.25 -15.48 -6.96
N PRO A 132 -2.05 -14.78 -6.14
CA PRO A 132 -1.60 -14.25 -4.85
C PRO A 132 -0.90 -15.29 -3.95
N GLY A 133 0.16 -14.81 -3.29
CA GLY A 133 0.99 -15.60 -2.39
C GLY A 133 2.48 -15.35 -2.60
N SER A 134 3.29 -15.78 -1.63
CA SER A 134 4.70 -15.43 -1.57
C SER A 134 5.70 -16.50 -2.01
N LEU A 135 5.28 -17.73 -2.34
CA LEU A 135 6.16 -18.90 -2.49
C LEU A 135 6.38 -19.34 -3.96
N TRP A 136 6.37 -18.40 -4.90
CA TRP A 136 6.63 -18.69 -6.32
C TRP A 136 8.13 -18.75 -6.61
N LEU A 137 8.57 -19.89 -7.14
CA LEU A 137 9.94 -20.14 -7.59
C LEU A 137 9.96 -20.35 -9.10
N PHE A 138 11.06 -19.97 -9.77
CA PHE A 138 11.25 -20.27 -11.18
C PHE A 138 11.52 -21.77 -11.40
N GLU A 139 11.05 -22.32 -12.52
CA GLU A 139 11.38 -23.68 -12.92
C GLU A 139 12.77 -23.77 -13.57
N ALA A 140 13.19 -22.73 -14.29
CA ALA A 140 14.44 -22.69 -15.05
C ALA A 140 15.72 -22.75 -14.19
N GLY A 141 15.65 -22.45 -12.89
CA GLY A 141 16.81 -22.51 -12.00
C GLY A 141 16.61 -21.88 -10.63
N ARG A 142 17.67 -21.92 -9.82
CA ARG A 142 17.68 -21.32 -8.48
C ARG A 142 17.57 -19.79 -8.54
N GLU A 143 18.23 -19.15 -9.50
CA GLU A 143 18.16 -17.71 -9.73
C GLU A 143 18.08 -17.48 -11.24
N VAL A 144 17.18 -16.60 -11.66
CA VAL A 144 16.87 -16.32 -13.07
C VAL A 144 16.92 -14.82 -13.31
N GLU A 145 17.45 -14.41 -14.46
CA GLU A 145 17.45 -13.00 -14.88
C GLU A 145 16.03 -12.62 -15.30
N VAL A 146 15.50 -11.57 -14.68
CA VAL A 146 14.14 -11.06 -14.92
C VAL A 146 14.22 -9.70 -15.59
N ALA A 147 13.57 -9.58 -16.73
CA ALA A 147 13.64 -8.39 -17.58
C ALA A 147 12.34 -7.56 -17.55
N SER A 148 11.17 -8.19 -17.41
CA SER A 148 9.90 -7.48 -17.17
C SER A 148 8.88 -8.31 -16.40
N TRP A 149 7.81 -7.67 -15.92
CA TRP A 149 6.63 -8.32 -15.37
C TRP A 149 5.35 -7.62 -15.83
N HIS A 150 4.27 -8.38 -15.91
CA HIS A 150 2.92 -7.85 -16.16
C HIS A 150 2.01 -8.27 -15.02
N CYS A 151 1.20 -7.36 -14.47
CA CYS A 151 0.20 -7.69 -13.45
C CYS A 151 -1.19 -7.15 -13.80
N ASP A 152 -2.23 -7.96 -13.59
CA ASP A 152 -3.62 -7.61 -13.82
C ASP A 152 -4.40 -7.51 -12.50
N LEU A 153 -5.30 -6.52 -12.38
CA LEU A 153 -6.21 -6.37 -11.23
C LEU A 153 -7.40 -7.33 -11.29
N GLU A 154 -7.76 -7.80 -12.49
CA GLU A 154 -8.84 -8.76 -12.78
C GLU A 154 -8.25 -9.89 -13.64
N GLY A 155 -8.69 -11.15 -13.51
CA GLY A 155 -7.99 -12.27 -14.16
C GLY A 155 -8.72 -13.60 -14.22
#